data_AF-T1GFE3-F1
#
_entry.id   AF-T1GFE3-F1
#
_cell.length_a   1.000
_cell.length_b   1.000
_cell.length_c   1.000
_cell.angle_alpha   90.00
_cell.angle_beta   90.00
_cell.angle_gamma   90.00
#
_symmetry.space_group_name_H-M   'P 1'
#
loop_
_entity.id
_entity.type
_entity.pdbx_description
1 polymer ?
#
loop_
_entity_poly.entity_id
_entity_poly.type
_entity_poly.pdbx_seq_one_letter_code
_entity_poly.pdbx_strand_id
1 'polypeptide(L)'
;MMERAFNGPVIIASSQGGVNIEEVAAENPDAIIYEPIDIAKGLSKEQAKKVAEKVGLSEQADETAEMLLNMYDLFVKKDALLIEINPYAEDALED
;
A
#
# COMPACT_ATOMS: atom_id res chain seq x y z
N MET A 1 2.19 -6.95 -3.23
CA MET A 1 2.99 -7.74 -4.20
C MET A 1 3.69 -8.87 -3.46
N MET A 2 3.87 -10.06 -4.06
CA MET A 2 4.84 -11.04 -3.56
C MET A 2 6.26 -10.60 -3.92
N GLU A 3 7.10 -10.29 -2.92
CA GLU A 3 8.48 -9.84 -3.16
C GLU A 3 9.49 -10.83 -2.57
N ARG A 4 10.44 -11.26 -3.41
CA ARG A 4 11.47 -12.24 -3.04
C ARG A 4 12.44 -11.67 -2.02
N ALA A 5 12.79 -10.38 -2.14
CA ALA A 5 13.70 -9.73 -1.20
C ALA A 5 13.17 -9.77 0.26
N PHE A 6 11.84 -9.82 0.43
CA PHE A 6 11.20 -9.85 1.73
C PHE A 6 10.63 -11.23 2.12
N ASN A 7 10.80 -12.25 1.27
CA ASN A 7 10.26 -13.59 1.47
C ASN A 7 8.75 -13.63 1.74
N GLY A 8 7.98 -12.72 1.14
CA GLY A 8 6.56 -12.62 1.43
C GLY A 8 5.84 -11.44 0.76
N PRO A 9 4.58 -11.21 1.13
CA PRO A 9 3.81 -10.08 0.66
C PRO A 9 4.39 -8.76 1.19
N VAL A 10 4.34 -7.74 0.35
CA VAL A 10 4.79 -6.37 0.68
C VAL A 10 3.77 -5.39 0.14
N ILE A 11 3.45 -4.38 0.96
CA ILE A 11 2.79 -3.16 0.49
C ILE A 11 3.88 -2.23 -0.04
N ILE A 12 3.71 -1.80 -1.28
CA ILE A 12 4.55 -0.80 -1.93
C ILE A 12 3.64 0.41 -2.14
N ALA A 13 4.05 1.57 -1.63
CA ALA A 13 3.24 2.78 -1.69
C ALA A 13 4.11 4.02 -1.87
N SER A 14 3.54 5.07 -2.46
CA SER A 14 4.17 6.38 -2.61
C SER A 14 3.13 7.48 -2.49
N SER A 15 3.54 8.65 -2.00
CA SER A 15 2.72 9.87 -2.08
C SER A 15 2.68 10.48 -3.49
N GLN A 16 3.52 9.97 -4.41
CA GLN A 16 3.51 10.34 -5.82
C GLN A 16 2.57 9.41 -6.59
N GLY A 17 1.27 9.72 -6.58
CA GLY A 17 0.26 9.00 -7.35
C GLY A 17 0.23 9.37 -8.83
N GLY A 18 -0.33 8.50 -9.68
CA GLY A 18 -0.56 8.77 -11.11
C GLY A 18 0.69 8.65 -12.00
N VAL A 19 1.81 8.19 -11.45
CA VAL A 19 3.09 7.98 -12.14
C VAL A 19 3.50 6.51 -12.04
N ASN A 20 4.40 6.07 -12.92
CA ASN A 20 4.91 4.69 -12.90
C ASN A 20 5.83 4.50 -11.67
N ILE A 21 5.57 3.44 -10.89
CA ILE A 21 6.26 3.23 -9.60
C ILE A 21 7.74 2.90 -9.78
N GLU A 22 8.12 2.26 -10.89
CA GLU A 22 9.51 1.97 -11.22
C GLU A 22 10.30 3.24 -11.58
N GLU A 23 9.68 4.21 -12.26
CA GLU A 23 10.28 5.52 -12.52
C GLU A 23 10.51 6.29 -11.21
N VAL A 24 9.52 6.31 -10.32
CA VAL A 24 9.66 6.93 -8.99
C VAL A 24 10.80 6.26 -8.21
N ALA A 25 10.90 4.94 -8.23
CA ALA A 25 11.97 4.23 -7.54
C ALA A 25 13.38 4.56 -8.10
N ALA A 26 13.48 4.84 -9.40
CA ALA A 26 14.74 5.20 -10.05
C ALA A 26 15.16 6.66 -9.78
N GLU A 27 14.21 7.60 -9.79
CA GLU A 27 14.47 9.03 -9.64
C GLU A 27 14.50 9.48 -8.16
N ASN A 28 13.59 8.94 -7.35
CA ASN A 28 13.43 9.28 -5.95
C ASN A 28 13.06 8.04 -5.11
N PRO A 29 14.02 7.14 -4.84
CA PRO A 29 13.77 5.91 -4.08
C PRO A 29 13.21 6.16 -2.68
N ASP A 30 13.52 7.32 -2.07
CA ASP A 30 13.02 7.70 -0.74
C ASP A 30 11.52 8.05 -0.75
N ALA A 31 10.92 8.27 -1.92
CA ALA A 31 9.48 8.43 -2.08
C ALA A 31 8.71 7.09 -2.08
N ILE A 32 9.42 5.95 -2.05
CA ILE A 32 8.82 4.62 -2.00
C ILE A 32 8.85 4.07 -0.58
N ILE A 33 7.70 3.65 -0.11
CA ILE A 33 7.56 2.93 1.14
C ILE A 33 7.39 1.46 0.82
N TYR A 34 8.25 0.64 1.44
CA TYR A 34 8.08 -0.80 1.51
C TYR A 34 7.65 -1.16 2.93
N GLU A 35 6.50 -1.81 3.06
CA GLU A 35 5.98 -2.32 4.34
C GLU A 35 5.75 -3.83 4.20
N PRO A 36 6.74 -4.66 4.60
CA PRO A 36 6.65 -6.12 4.51
C PRO A 36 5.61 -6.70 5.46
N ILE A 37 4.91 -7.73 5.00
CA ILE A 37 3.88 -8.43 5.78
C ILE A 37 4.38 -9.85 6.12
N ASP A 38 4.37 -10.18 7.40
CA ASP A 38 4.54 -11.55 7.87
C ASP A 38 3.32 -12.37 7.45
N ILE A 39 3.49 -13.25 6.45
CA ILE A 39 2.38 -14.01 5.86
C ILE A 39 1.67 -14.94 6.85
N ALA A 40 2.34 -15.36 7.93
CA ALA A 40 1.72 -16.20 8.95
C ALA A 40 0.83 -15.40 9.91
N LYS A 41 1.10 -14.09 10.08
CA LYS A 41 0.32 -13.19 10.94
C LYS A 41 -0.72 -12.37 10.17
N GLY A 42 -0.43 -12.06 8.91
CA GLY A 42 -1.22 -11.16 8.08
C GLY A 42 -0.95 -9.68 8.35
N LEU A 43 -1.60 -8.82 7.56
CA LEU A 43 -1.55 -7.36 7.72
C LEU A 43 -2.37 -6.94 8.95
N SER A 44 -1.78 -6.15 9.84
CA SER A 44 -2.49 -5.57 10.99
C SER A 44 -3.04 -4.19 10.68
N LYS A 45 -4.11 -3.77 11.38
CA LYS A 45 -4.68 -2.42 11.24
C LYS A 45 -3.66 -1.32 11.60
N GLU A 46 -2.82 -1.54 12.62
CA GLU A 46 -1.75 -0.62 13.00
C GLU A 46 -0.71 -0.45 11.89
N GLN A 47 -0.27 -1.57 11.29
CA GLN A 47 0.67 -1.55 10.18
C GLN A 47 0.07 -0.83 8.95
N ALA A 48 -1.22 -1.06 8.67
CA ALA A 48 -1.92 -0.41 7.58
C ALA A 48 -2.07 1.12 7.80
N LYS A 49 -2.38 1.55 9.03
CA LYS A 49 -2.40 2.99 9.39
C LYS A 49 -1.05 3.66 9.19
N LYS A 50 0.03 3.00 9.60
CA LYS A 50 1.40 3.49 9.39
C LYS A 50 1.72 3.70 7.92
N VAL A 51 1.18 2.88 7.01
CA VAL A 51 1.33 3.12 5.56
C VAL A 51 0.59 4.40 5.16
N ALA A 52 -0.67 4.55 5.57
CA ALA A 52 -1.47 5.74 5.27
C ALA A 52 -0.79 7.04 5.73
N GLU A 53 -0.31 7.07 6.97
CA GLU A 53 0.43 8.22 7.52
C GLU A 53 1.69 8.55 6.71
N LYS A 54 2.46 7.53 6.31
CA LYS A 54 3.69 7.73 5.53
C LYS A 54 3.44 8.25 4.11
N VAL A 55 2.29 7.96 3.51
CA VAL A 55 1.91 8.49 2.19
C VAL A 55 1.17 9.83 2.27
N GLY A 56 1.01 10.40 3.47
CA GLY A 56 0.39 11.71 3.68
C GLY A 56 -1.13 11.68 3.83
N LEU A 57 -1.74 10.51 4.04
CA LEU A 57 -3.18 10.32 4.22
C LEU A 57 -3.55 10.14 5.70
N SER A 58 -2.96 10.97 6.57
CA SER A 58 -3.14 10.85 8.02
C SER A 58 -4.59 11.11 8.46
N GLU A 59 -5.31 11.99 7.76
CA GLU A 59 -6.72 12.30 8.07
C GLU A 59 -7.65 11.12 7.70
N GLN A 60 -7.34 10.41 6.62
CA GLN A 60 -8.06 9.23 6.12
C GLN A 60 -7.38 7.92 6.57
N ALA A 61 -6.58 7.94 7.64
CA ALA A 61 -5.75 6.81 8.02
C ALA A 61 -6.58 5.55 8.36
N ASP A 62 -7.74 5.72 8.99
CA ASP A 62 -8.65 4.61 9.30
C ASP A 62 -9.27 3.99 8.04
N GLU A 63 -9.76 4.82 7.11
CA GLU A 63 -10.38 4.38 5.86
C GLU A 63 -9.37 3.71 4.94
N THR A 64 -8.18 4.30 4.82
CA THR A 64 -7.06 3.72 4.05
C THR A 64 -6.59 2.41 4.67
N ALA A 65 -6.52 2.32 6.00
CA ALA A 65 -6.17 1.07 6.66
C ALA A 65 -7.19 -0.05 6.36
N GLU A 66 -8.49 0.28 6.36
CA GLU A 66 -9.55 -0.69 6.03
C GLU A 66 -9.49 -1.13 4.57
N MET A 67 -9.21 -0.21 3.64
CA MET A 67 -8.97 -0.56 2.23
C MET A 67 -7.79 -1.51 2.08
N LEU A 68 -6.65 -1.21 2.69
CA LEU A 68 -5.45 -2.06 2.64
C LEU A 68 -5.69 -3.46 3.23
N LEU A 69 -6.44 -3.55 4.34
CA LEU A 69 -6.83 -4.83 4.94
C LEU A 69 -7.70 -5.65 3.98
N ASN A 70 -8.70 -5.03 3.35
CA ASN A 70 -9.56 -5.70 2.37
C ASN A 70 -8.79 -6.13 1.13
N MET A 71 -7.85 -5.31 0.65
CA MET A 71 -6.98 -5.65 -0.47
C MET A 71 -6.04 -6.81 -0.13
N TYR A 72 -5.48 -6.84 1.09
CA TYR A 72 -4.66 -7.95 1.55
C TYR A 72 -5.47 -9.26 1.66
N ASP A 73 -6.68 -9.20 2.22
CA ASP A 73 -7.59 -10.34 2.28
C ASP A 73 -7.94 -10.85 0.86
N LEU A 74 -8.23 -9.95 -0.08
CA LEU A 74 -8.45 -10.29 -1.49
C LEU A 74 -7.21 -10.94 -2.12
N PHE A 75 -6.03 -10.37 -1.87
CA PHE A 75 -4.76 -10.86 -2.37
C PHE A 75 -4.51 -12.32 -1.97
N VAL A 76 -4.71 -12.63 -0.68
CA VAL A 76 -4.54 -13.99 -0.15
C VAL A 76 -5.63 -14.92 -0.67
N LYS A 77 -6.91 -14.52 -0.62
CA LYS A 77 -8.04 -15.37 -1.02
C LYS A 77 -8.07 -15.73 -2.51
N LYS A 78 -7.42 -14.92 -3.35
CA LYS A 78 -7.40 -15.11 -4.80
C LYS A 78 -6.07 -15.64 -5.32
N ASP A 79 -5.15 -16.00 -4.43
CA ASP A 79 -3.79 -16.42 -4.79
C ASP A 79 -3.14 -15.40 -5.76
N ALA A 80 -3.37 -14.11 -5.51
CA ALA A 80 -2.88 -13.04 -6.39
C ALA A 80 -1.38 -12.86 -6.20
N LEU A 81 -0.68 -12.50 -7.29
CA LEU A 81 0.75 -12.14 -7.22
C LEU A 81 0.94 -10.62 -7.00
N LEU A 82 0.00 -9.83 -7.50
CA LEU A 82 0.00 -8.38 -7.43
C LEU A 82 -1.44 -7.86 -7.39
N ILE A 83 -1.66 -6.84 -6.56
CA ILE A 83 -2.77 -5.91 -6.68
C ILE A 83 -2.12 -4.54 -6.79
N GLU A 84 -2.49 -3.79 -7.83
CA GLU A 84 -1.98 -2.45 -8.09
C GLU A 84 -3.17 -1.50 -8.24
N ILE A 85 -3.13 -0.40 -7.49
CA ILE A 85 -4.10 0.68 -7.57
C ILE A 85 -3.32 1.96 -7.86
N ASN A 86 -3.53 2.51 -9.06
CA ASN A 86 -2.87 3.73 -9.49
C ASN A 86 -3.81 4.56 -10.40
N PRO A 87 -4.35 5.70 -9.95
CA PRO A 87 -4.14 6.28 -8.62
C PRO A 87 -4.99 5.58 -7.53
N TYR A 88 -4.49 5.61 -6.30
CA TYR A 88 -5.33 5.55 -5.10
C TYR A 88 -5.67 6.99 -4.71
N ALA A 89 -6.96 7.32 -4.62
CA ALA A 89 -7.41 8.71 -4.52
C ALA A 89 -8.61 8.84 -3.58
N GLU A 90 -8.73 10.02 -2.96
CA GLU A 90 -9.94 10.50 -2.31
C GLU A 90 -10.77 11.33 -3.29
N ASP A 91 -12.09 11.29 -3.15
CA ASP A 91 -12.97 12.15 -3.94
C ASP A 91 -12.98 13.55 -3.31
N ALA A 92 -13.11 14.57 -4.16
CA ALA A 92 -13.37 15.91 -3.67
C ALA A 92 -14.80 15.96 -3.17
N LEU A 93 -15.01 15.92 -1.85
CA LEU A 93 -16.29 16.34 -1.28
C LEU A 93 -16.51 17.79 -1.72
N GLU A 94 -17.50 18.05 -2.56
CA GLU A 94 -18.04 19.41 -2.74
C GLU A 94 -18.58 19.86 -1.37
N ASP A 95 -18.05 20.98 -0.86
CA ASP A 95 -18.61 21.71 0.29
C ASP A 95 -20.10 22.05 0.09
#